data_AF-A0A3M1VV52-F1
#
_entry.id   AF-A0A3M1VV52-F1
#
_cell.length_a   1.000
_cell.length_b   1.000
_cell.length_c   1.000
_cell.angle_alpha   90.00
_cell.angle_beta   90.00
_cell.angle_gamma   90.00
#
_symmetry.space_group_name_H-M   'P 1'
#
loop_
_entity.id
_entity.type
_entity.pdbx_description
1 polymer ?
#
loop_
_entity_poly.entity_id
_entity_poly.type
_entity_poly.pdbx_seq_one_letter_code
_entity_poly.pdbx_strand_id
1 'polypeptide(L)'
;MSAESLTRSGATCRFVSSWGGTLHCQDPPYAEGFCRFHYECYLRGELLPNGQINEMLASQERRRTINFHGIPRDETIYEREEG
;
A
#
# COMPACT_ATOMS: atom_id res chain seq x y z
N MET A 1 10.06 -22.58 20.69
CA MET A 1 10.54 -21.94 19.45
C MET A 1 9.67 -20.72 19.22
N SER A 2 10.08 -19.58 19.78
CA SER A 2 9.30 -18.35 19.78
C SER A 2 9.74 -17.50 18.59
N ALA A 3 8.82 -17.23 17.67
CA ALA A 3 9.03 -16.30 16.57
C ALA A 3 8.95 -14.87 17.13
N GLU A 4 10.00 -14.42 17.81
CA GLU A 4 10.10 -13.07 18.34
C GLU A 4 10.46 -12.09 17.21
N SER A 5 9.42 -11.44 16.70
CA SER A 5 9.33 -9.99 16.54
C SER A 5 10.61 -9.26 16.09
N LEU A 6 10.93 -9.35 14.79
CA LEU A 6 11.76 -8.38 14.09
C LEU A 6 10.93 -7.15 13.67
N THR A 7 10.29 -6.48 14.63
CA THR A 7 9.68 -5.15 14.42
C THR A 7 10.62 -4.08 14.94
N ARG A 8 11.74 -3.89 14.23
CA ARG A 8 12.62 -2.74 14.47
C ARG A 8 12.03 -1.52 13.74
N SER A 9 11.33 -0.68 14.50
CA SER A 9 11.07 0.76 14.25
C SER A 9 10.59 1.18 12.86
N GLY A 10 9.29 1.49 12.72
CA GLY A 10 8.81 2.55 11.81
C GLY A 10 8.86 2.31 10.29
N ALA A 11 9.25 1.12 9.82
CA ALA A 11 9.18 0.80 8.39
C ALA A 11 7.76 0.38 8.03
N THR A 12 7.06 1.19 7.23
CA THR A 12 5.80 0.80 6.57
C THR A 12 6.09 0.12 5.24
N CYS A 13 5.07 -0.46 4.60
CA CYS A 13 5.18 -1.00 3.26
C CYS A 13 5.88 0.00 2.30
N ARG A 14 6.89 -0.48 1.56
CA ARG A 14 7.66 0.31 0.57
C ARG A 14 6.91 0.64 -0.72
N PHE A 15 5.64 0.25 -0.85
CA PHE A 15 4.80 0.66 -1.98
C PHE A 15 4.56 2.17 -1.95
N VAL A 16 4.77 2.82 -3.10
CA VAL A 16 4.50 4.25 -3.29
C VAL A 16 3.29 4.40 -4.19
N SER A 17 2.25 5.05 -3.65
CA SER A 17 1.04 5.29 -4.43
C SER A 17 1.35 6.24 -5.60
N SER A 18 0.96 5.83 -6.79
CA SER A 18 1.00 6.69 -7.98
C SER A 18 -0.11 7.76 -7.97
N TRP A 19 -1.02 7.71 -6.99
CA TRP A 19 -2.03 8.73 -6.73
C TRP A 19 -1.45 9.83 -5.83
N GLY A 20 -1.18 11.01 -6.40
CA GLY A 20 -0.69 12.18 -5.67
C GLY A 20 0.79 12.14 -5.26
N GLY A 21 1.51 11.04 -5.52
CA GLY A 21 2.97 10.97 -5.43
C GLY A 21 3.59 11.04 -4.03
N THR A 22 2.79 11.15 -2.97
CA THR A 22 3.28 11.32 -1.59
C THR A 22 2.63 10.36 -0.59
N LEU A 23 1.68 9.54 -1.03
CA LEU A 23 0.99 8.59 -0.16
C LEU A 23 1.70 7.23 -0.15
N HIS A 24 2.00 6.75 1.05
CA HIS A 24 2.61 5.46 1.30
C HIS A 24 1.60 4.53 1.98
N CYS A 25 1.67 3.25 1.63
CA CYS A 25 0.92 2.21 2.32
C CYS A 25 1.40 2.14 3.78
N GLN A 26 0.47 2.23 4.72
CA GLN A 26 0.75 2.26 6.16
C GLN A 26 0.82 0.85 6.78
N ASP A 27 0.48 -0.18 6.02
CA ASP A 27 0.49 -1.56 6.51
C ASP A 27 1.90 -2.03 6.85
N PRO A 28 2.04 -2.92 7.86
CA PRO A 28 3.33 -3.45 8.25
C PRO A 28 3.95 -4.29 7.12
N PRO A 29 5.28 -4.25 6.97
CA PRO A 29 5.98 -5.05 5.99
C PRO A 29 5.88 -6.55 6.34
N TYR A 30 5.85 -7.37 5.30
CA TYR A 30 5.79 -8.82 5.36
C TYR A 30 7.02 -9.44 4.68
N ALA A 31 7.21 -9.22 3.38
CA ALA A 31 8.31 -9.78 2.59
C ALA A 31 8.79 -8.76 1.54
N GLU A 32 10.09 -8.74 1.25
CA GLU A 32 10.70 -7.78 0.29
C GLU A 32 10.39 -6.29 0.60
N GLY A 33 10.08 -5.99 1.87
CA GLY A 33 9.65 -4.67 2.33
C GLY A 33 8.20 -4.30 1.97
N PHE A 34 7.43 -5.18 1.33
CA PHE A 34 6.01 -4.99 1.03
C PHE A 34 5.12 -5.58 2.12
N CYS A 35 3.92 -5.00 2.34
CA CYS A 35 2.86 -5.69 3.08
C CYS A 35 2.38 -6.93 2.31
N ARG A 36 1.55 -7.78 2.94
CA ARG A 36 1.07 -9.03 2.31
C ARG A 36 0.42 -8.80 0.95
N PHE A 37 -0.51 -7.85 0.87
CA PHE A 37 -1.21 -7.52 -0.37
C PHE A 37 -0.25 -7.06 -1.47
N HIS A 38 0.62 -6.09 -1.17
CA HIS A 38 1.56 -5.58 -2.18
C HIS A 38 2.63 -6.61 -2.56
N TYR A 39 3.00 -7.53 -1.65
CA TYR A 39 3.87 -8.65 -1.98
C TYR A 39 3.21 -9.61 -2.98
N GLU A 40 1.92 -9.92 -2.83
CA GLU A 40 1.18 -10.72 -3.81
C GLU A 40 1.07 -10.03 -5.17
N CYS A 41 0.86 -8.71 -5.19
CA CYS A 41 0.89 -7.93 -6.42
C CYS A 41 2.27 -7.98 -7.10
N TYR A 42 3.35 -7.93 -6.32
CA TYR A 42 4.71 -8.11 -6.82
C TYR A 42 4.91 -9.49 -7.45
N LEU A 43 4.48 -10.57 -6.78
CA LEU A 43 4.57 -11.93 -7.33
C LEU A 43 3.77 -12.13 -8.63
N ARG A 44 2.67 -11.37 -8.80
CA ARG A 44 1.84 -11.37 -10.02
C ARG A 44 2.41 -10.49 -11.15
N GLY A 45 3.52 -9.78 -10.92
CA GLY A 45 4.09 -8.84 -11.88
C GLY A 45 3.30 -7.52 -12.01
N GLU A 46 2.37 -7.26 -11.08
CA GLU A 46 1.58 -6.02 -11.04
C GLU A 46 2.39 -4.85 -10.45
N LEU A 47 3.42 -5.16 -9.65
CA LEU A 47 4.40 -4.20 -9.13
C LEU A 47 5.81 -4.54 -9.61
N LEU A 48 6.63 -3.51 -9.75
CA LEU A 48 8.06 -3.62 -10.03
C LEU A 48 8.87 -3.78 -8.73
N PRO A 49 10.12 -4.31 -8.80
CA PRO A 49 11.00 -4.43 -7.64
C PRO A 49 11.38 -3.11 -6.96
N ASN A 50 11.00 -1.95 -7.51
CA ASN A 50 11.19 -0.64 -6.90
C ASN A 50 9.93 -0.11 -6.17
N GLY A 51 8.84 -0.90 -6.13
CA GLY A 51 7.61 -0.53 -5.43
C GLY A 51 6.61 0.30 -6.24
N GLN A 52 6.85 0.49 -7.53
CA GLN A 52 5.92 1.16 -8.45
C GLN A 52 4.99 0.15 -9.14
N ILE A 53 3.81 0.61 -9.55
CA ILE A 53 2.90 -0.19 -10.39
C ILE A 53 3.53 -0.40 -11.76
N ASN A 54 3.50 -1.64 -12.25
CA ASN A 54 3.96 -1.98 -13.59
C ASN A 54 3.10 -1.27 -14.65
N GLU A 55 3.73 -0.52 -15.55
CA GLU A 55 3.06 0.20 -16.63
C GLU A 55 2.28 -0.72 -17.58
N MET A 56 2.65 -2.00 -17.68
CA MET A 56 1.97 -3.01 -18.48
C MET A 56 0.61 -3.44 -17.89
N LEU A 57 0.30 -3.10 -16.63
CA LEU A 57 -0.98 -3.44 -16.01
C LEU A 57 -2.11 -2.61 -16.64
N ALA A 58 -2.89 -3.16 -17.57
CA ALA A 58 -3.90 -2.40 -18.31
C ALA A 58 -5.15 -2.03 -17.48
N SER A 59 -5.51 -2.85 -16.48
CA SER A 59 -6.75 -2.67 -15.72
C SER A 59 -6.69 -1.45 -14.78
N GLN A 60 -7.45 -0.41 -15.11
CA GLN A 60 -7.55 0.81 -14.29
C GLN A 60 -8.20 0.55 -12.93
N GLU A 61 -9.17 -0.36 -12.87
CA GLU A 61 -9.77 -0.78 -11.60
C GLU A 61 -8.73 -1.44 -10.70
N ARG A 62 -7.94 -2.37 -11.25
CA ARG A 62 -6.87 -3.04 -10.49
C ARG A 62 -5.82 -2.05 -10.01
N ARG A 63 -5.42 -1.08 -10.85
CA ARG A 63 -4.53 0.01 -10.46
C ARG A 63 -5.08 0.82 -9.29
N ARG A 64 -6.38 1.12 -9.27
CA ARG A 64 -7.02 1.82 -8.15
C ARG A 64 -6.96 0.97 -6.88
N THR A 65 -7.34 -0.30 -6.95
CA THR A 65 -7.27 -1.22 -5.81
C THR A 65 -5.85 -1.28 -5.22
N ILE A 66 -4.83 -1.35 -6.08
CA ILE A 66 -3.43 -1.37 -5.65
C ILE A 66 -3.02 -0.05 -4.99
N ASN A 67 -3.38 1.09 -5.61
CA ASN A 67 -3.00 2.42 -5.12
C ASN A 67 -3.62 2.78 -3.78
N PHE A 68 -4.85 2.36 -3.50
CA PHE A 68 -5.59 2.77 -2.29
C PHE A 68 -5.50 1.77 -1.13
N HIS A 69 -4.82 0.64 -1.32
CA HIS A 69 -4.58 -0.31 -0.23
C HIS A 69 -3.64 0.29 0.83
N GLY A 70 -4.02 0.18 2.10
CA GLY A 70 -3.24 0.68 3.23
C GLY A 70 -3.14 2.21 3.31
N ILE A 71 -3.94 2.95 2.52
CA ILE A 71 -4.08 4.40 2.65
C ILE A 71 -5.27 4.67 3.58
N PRO A 72 -5.08 5.37 4.72
CA PRO A 72 -6.19 5.76 5.57
C PRO A 72 -7.16 6.66 4.79
N ARG A 73 -8.44 6.32 4.80
CA ARG A 73 -9.48 7.25 4.37
C ARG A 73 -9.67 8.22 5.51
N ASP A 74 -9.43 9.50 5.27
CA ASP A 74 -9.77 10.53 6.24
C ASP A 74 -11.31 10.54 6.36
N GLU A 75 -11.85 9.97 7.43
CA GLU A 75 -13.29 9.89 7.69
C GLU A 75 -13.86 11.24 8.16
N THR A 76 -13.06 12.31 8.20
CA THR A 76 -13.41 13.61 8.78
C THR A 76 -14.11 14.60 7.84
N ILE A 77 -14.49 14.19 6.63
CA ILE A 77 -15.07 15.12 5.65
C ILE A 77 -16.61 15.02 5.64
N TYR A 78 -17.20 15.95 6.41
CA TYR A 78 -18.62 16.35 6.58
C TYR A 78 -19.46 15.61 7.64
N GLU A 79 -19.27 15.93 8.92
CA GLU A 79 -20.43 16.16 9.79
C GLU A 79 -20.99 17.55 9.40
N ARG A 80 -22.08 17.58 8.63
CA ARG A 80 -22.91 18.79 8.54
C ARG A 80 -23.53 18.98 9.92
N GLU A 81 -23.01 19.91 10.70
CA GLU A 81 -23.76 20.48 11.82
C GLU A 81 -25.06 21.07 11.27
N GLU A 82 -26.16 20.71 11.92
CA GLU A 82 -27.49 21.26 11.68
C GLU A 82 -27.50 22.77 11.94
N GLY A 83 -28.20 23.51 11.08
CA GLY A 83 -28.55 24.92 11.26
C GLY A 83 -29.83 25.22 10.50
#